data_AF-A0AAU9G897-F1
#
_entry.id   AF-A0AAU9G897-F1
#
_cell.length_a   1.000
_cell.length_b   1.000
_cell.length_c   1.000
_cell.angle_alpha   90.00
_cell.angle_beta   90.00
_cell.angle_gamma   90.00
#
_symmetry.space_group_name_H-M   'P 1'
#
loop_
_entity.id
_entity.type
_entity.pdbx_description
1 polymer ?
#
loop_
_entity_poly.entity_id
_entity_poly.type
_entity_poly.pdbx_seq_one_letter_code
_entity_poly.pdbx_strand_id
1 'polypeptide(L)'
;MTDYEKEINTPNASYPDLERRLEQYMRTICRSKDIWNERECDPCAVEFFGVMSLTDVRSPRRKIWYMYYSTGDQIDVTVDRILHKYGKKNMYDLFRKPIFSGVGMRSIVKDHFAALNWYVKGNILEAPPDNSYNDEKVINTINDLYYAERRRLCSFLMIISRERYPPVCT
;
A
#
# COMPACT_ATOMS: atom_id res chain seq x y z
N MET A 1 18.98 39.63 2.44
CA MET A 1 19.17 38.46 1.56
C MET A 1 18.77 37.25 2.39
N THR A 2 17.71 36.58 1.96
CA THR A 2 16.90 35.66 2.78
C THR A 2 17.41 34.22 2.69
N ASP A 3 17.48 33.53 3.83
CA ASP A 3 17.82 32.10 3.99
C ASP A 3 16.71 31.14 3.51
N TYR A 4 16.13 31.36 2.32
CA TYR A 4 15.01 30.56 1.79
C TYR A 4 15.42 29.41 0.85
N GLU A 5 16.69 29.03 0.76
CA GLU A 5 17.14 28.09 -0.29
C GLU A 5 17.81 26.78 0.17
N LYS A 6 17.60 26.32 1.41
CA LYS A 6 18.07 24.97 1.80
C LYS A 6 17.07 24.12 2.58
N GLU A 7 15.80 24.12 2.14
CA GLU A 7 14.93 22.96 2.33
C GLU A 7 14.81 22.20 1.01
N ILE A 8 15.85 21.42 0.71
CA ILE A 8 15.70 20.33 -0.25
C ILE A 8 14.80 19.29 0.45
N ASN A 9 13.51 19.39 0.14
CA ASN A 9 12.49 18.37 0.33
C ASN A 9 13.08 16.96 0.16
N THR A 10 13.36 16.28 1.27
CA THR A 10 13.51 14.83 1.29
C THR A 10 12.17 14.25 1.79
N PRO A 11 11.44 13.47 0.97
CA PRO A 11 10.18 12.84 1.38
C PRO A 11 10.30 11.85 2.57
N ASN A 12 11.50 11.67 3.10
CA ASN A 12 11.87 10.68 4.11
C ASN A 12 11.62 11.11 5.56
N ALA A 13 11.16 12.34 5.83
CA ALA A 13 10.86 12.79 7.19
C ALA A 13 9.73 11.99 7.87
N SER A 14 8.87 11.33 7.09
CA SER A 14 7.73 10.57 7.60
C SER A 14 8.10 9.23 8.24
N TYR A 15 9.32 8.71 8.02
CA TYR A 15 9.71 7.37 8.45
C TYR A 15 11.18 7.34 8.92
N PRO A 16 11.47 7.63 10.20
CA PRO A 16 12.78 7.34 10.77
C PRO A 16 13.07 5.85 10.59
N ASP A 17 14.27 5.52 10.10
CA ASP A 17 14.76 4.16 9.85
C ASP A 17 14.11 3.38 8.69
N LEU A 18 13.81 4.10 7.60
CA LEU A 18 13.25 3.57 6.36
C LEU A 18 14.01 2.35 5.81
N GLU A 19 15.34 2.35 5.90
CA GLU A 19 16.18 1.26 5.38
C GLU A 19 16.03 -0.03 6.20
N ARG A 20 16.03 0.06 7.54
CA ARG A 20 15.76 -1.10 8.42
C ARG A 20 14.35 -1.65 8.23
N ARG A 21 13.35 -0.76 8.12
CA ARG A 21 11.96 -1.16 7.85
C ARG A 21 11.82 -1.85 6.51
N LEU A 22 12.52 -1.38 5.48
CA LEU A 22 12.54 -2.01 4.17
C LEU A 22 13.16 -3.40 4.23
N GLU A 23 14.26 -3.54 4.95
CA GLU A 23 14.91 -4.83 5.17
C GLU A 23 13.97 -5.82 5.90
N GLN A 24 13.34 -5.40 7.00
CA GLN A 24 12.39 -6.21 7.78
C GLN A 24 11.15 -6.60 6.96
N TYR A 25 10.56 -5.66 6.23
CA TYR A 25 9.45 -5.89 5.31
C TYR A 25 9.83 -6.98 4.28
N MET A 26 11.04 -6.92 3.72
CA MET A 26 11.49 -7.88 2.72
C MET A 26 11.83 -9.25 3.27
N ARG A 27 12.39 -9.35 4.48
CA ARG A 27 12.55 -10.65 5.18
C ARG A 27 11.22 -11.39 5.28
N THR A 28 10.15 -10.65 5.53
CA THR A 28 8.78 -11.19 5.64
C THR A 28 8.22 -11.63 4.27
N ILE A 29 8.65 -11.01 3.17
CA ILE A 29 7.92 -11.03 1.88
C ILE A 29 8.67 -11.70 0.73
N CYS A 30 9.99 -11.53 0.58
CA CYS A 30 10.76 -12.15 -0.51
C CYS A 30 11.20 -13.61 -0.16
N ARG A 31 10.76 -14.23 0.97
CA ARG A 31 11.11 -15.61 1.40
C ARG A 31 12.59 -15.97 1.11
N SER A 32 13.53 -15.21 1.66
CA SER A 32 14.93 -15.63 1.68
C SER A 32 15.05 -16.86 2.59
N LYS A 33 15.22 -18.05 2.00
CA LYS A 33 15.29 -19.33 2.70
C LYS A 33 16.45 -19.45 3.71
N ASP A 34 17.39 -18.51 3.74
CA ASP A 34 18.66 -18.68 4.48
C ASP A 34 18.94 -17.62 5.56
N ILE A 35 17.99 -16.75 5.92
CA ILE A 35 18.22 -15.72 6.96
C ILE A 35 17.14 -15.78 8.05
N TRP A 36 16.89 -16.99 8.56
CA TRP A 36 16.22 -17.15 9.84
C TRP A 36 17.26 -17.05 10.95
N ASN A 37 17.77 -15.85 11.18
CA ASN A 37 18.19 -15.49 12.52
C ASN A 37 16.93 -15.00 13.22
N GLU A 38 16.62 -15.61 14.37
CA GLU A 38 15.51 -15.33 15.30
C GLU A 38 15.53 -13.89 15.85
N ARG A 39 15.59 -12.88 14.97
CA ARG A 39 15.29 -11.50 15.33
C ARG A 39 13.84 -11.27 14.98
N GLU A 40 13.02 -11.27 16.03
CA GLU A 40 11.65 -10.79 16.09
C GLU A 40 11.43 -9.70 15.03
N CYS A 41 10.67 -10.06 13.98
CA CYS A 41 10.24 -9.07 13.01
C CYS A 41 9.27 -8.15 13.74
N ASP A 42 9.66 -6.88 13.93
CA ASP A 42 8.80 -5.89 14.55
C ASP A 42 7.49 -5.75 13.74
N PRO A 43 6.30 -6.03 14.32
CA PRO A 43 5.02 -5.87 13.64
C PRO A 43 4.77 -4.44 13.14
N CYS A 44 5.45 -3.43 13.72
CA CYS A 44 5.38 -2.03 13.33
C CYS A 44 6.25 -1.73 12.09
N ALA A 45 7.11 -2.65 11.67
CA ALA A 45 7.96 -2.50 10.50
C ALA A 45 7.16 -2.47 9.19
N VAL A 46 5.96 -3.04 9.20
CA VAL A 46 5.14 -3.28 8.01
C VAL A 46 3.79 -2.57 8.13
N GLU A 47 3.42 -1.85 7.07
CA GLU A 47 2.07 -1.33 6.92
C GLU A 47 1.21 -2.37 6.22
N PHE A 48 -0.10 -2.20 6.31
CA PHE A 48 -1.07 -2.95 5.54
C PHE A 48 -1.82 -1.99 4.65
N PHE A 49 -2.12 -2.44 3.44
CA PHE A 49 -3.00 -1.76 2.51
C PHE A 49 -4.24 -2.62 2.37
N GLY A 50 -5.40 -2.00 2.50
CA GLY A 50 -6.66 -2.66 2.33
C GLY A 50 -7.65 -1.85 1.52
N VAL A 51 -8.65 -2.56 1.03
CA VAL A 51 -9.72 -2.02 0.20
C VAL A 51 -11.02 -2.63 0.69
N MET A 52 -12.00 -1.77 0.94
CA MET A 52 -13.36 -2.16 1.30
C MET A 52 -14.33 -1.78 0.20
N SER A 53 -15.33 -2.61 -0.04
CA SER A 53 -16.49 -2.23 -0.82
C SER A 53 -17.35 -1.26 0.00
N LEU A 54 -17.91 -0.24 -0.64
CA LEU A 54 -18.83 0.72 -0.02
C LEU A 54 -20.13 0.78 -0.82
N THR A 55 -21.22 0.37 -0.17
CA THR A 55 -22.57 0.46 -0.74
C THR A 55 -23.20 1.81 -0.38
N ASP A 56 -23.53 2.62 -1.39
CA ASP A 56 -24.31 3.84 -1.20
C ASP A 56 -25.81 3.52 -1.23
N VAL A 57 -26.46 3.54 -0.06
CA VAL A 57 -27.90 3.26 0.07
C VAL A 57 -28.76 4.24 -0.73
N ARG A 58 -28.31 5.49 -0.92
CA ARG A 58 -29.07 6.50 -1.69
C ARG A 58 -28.90 6.32 -3.18
N SER A 59 -27.84 5.66 -3.62
CA SER A 59 -27.59 5.36 -5.03
C SER A 59 -26.87 4.03 -5.20
N PRO A 60 -27.59 2.90 -5.08
CA PRO A 60 -26.99 1.56 -5.06
C PRO A 60 -26.30 1.15 -6.36
N ARG A 61 -26.51 1.92 -7.44
CA ARG A 61 -25.84 1.72 -8.72
C ARG A 61 -24.40 2.25 -8.73
N ARG A 62 -24.07 3.15 -7.80
CA ARG A 62 -22.71 3.67 -7.66
C ARG A 62 -21.82 2.55 -7.13
N LYS A 63 -20.70 2.34 -7.82
CA LYS A 63 -19.71 1.35 -7.42
C LYS A 63 -18.54 2.09 -6.79
N ILE A 64 -18.43 1.96 -5.48
CA ILE A 64 -17.53 2.75 -4.65
C ILE A 64 -16.66 1.81 -3.81
N TRP A 65 -15.37 2.11 -3.75
CA TRP A 65 -14.42 1.42 -2.91
C TRP A 65 -13.65 2.40 -2.04
N TYR A 66 -13.30 1.96 -0.84
CA TYR A 66 -12.54 2.75 0.12
C TYR A 66 -11.19 2.09 0.37
N MET A 67 -10.12 2.80 0.05
CA MET A 67 -8.75 2.40 0.35
C MET A 67 -8.36 2.82 1.76
N TYR A 68 -7.66 1.97 2.48
CA TYR A 68 -7.05 2.32 3.76
C TYR A 68 -5.65 1.74 3.86
N TYR A 69 -4.85 2.33 4.72
CA TYR A 69 -3.59 1.74 5.14
C TYR A 69 -3.32 2.11 6.60
N SER A 70 -2.62 1.22 7.29
CA SER A 70 -2.27 1.38 8.71
C SER A 70 -1.11 0.45 9.07
N THR A 71 -0.41 0.73 10.17
CA THR A 71 0.55 -0.22 10.74
C THR A 71 -0.17 -1.46 11.28
N GLY A 72 0.55 -2.58 11.40
CA GLY A 72 -0.05 -3.86 11.83
C GLY A 72 -0.78 -3.79 13.18
N ASP A 73 -0.30 -3.00 14.13
CA ASP A 73 -0.88 -2.80 15.46
C ASP A 73 -2.13 -1.90 15.46
N GLN A 74 -2.31 -1.07 14.44
CA GLN A 74 -3.42 -0.12 14.32
C GLN A 74 -4.51 -0.56 13.34
N ILE A 75 -4.36 -1.73 12.72
CA ILE A 75 -5.24 -2.15 11.62
C ILE A 75 -6.70 -2.32 12.05
N ASP A 76 -6.94 -3.00 13.17
CA ASP A 76 -8.30 -3.27 13.64
C ASP A 76 -8.99 -1.97 14.07
N VAL A 77 -8.27 -1.11 14.79
CA VAL A 77 -8.73 0.24 15.16
C VAL A 77 -9.08 1.07 13.92
N THR A 78 -8.26 0.99 12.88
CA THR A 78 -8.47 1.72 11.63
C THR A 78 -9.73 1.23 10.91
N VAL A 79 -9.88 -0.08 10.80
CA VAL A 79 -11.05 -0.73 10.17
C VAL A 79 -12.33 -0.38 10.95
N ASP A 80 -12.30 -0.48 12.27
CA ASP A 80 -13.46 -0.16 13.12
C ASP A 80 -13.89 1.31 12.97
N ARG A 81 -12.94 2.25 12.91
CA ARG A 81 -13.25 3.67 12.66
C ARG A 81 -13.92 3.88 11.29
N ILE A 82 -13.47 3.17 10.26
CA ILE A 82 -14.04 3.24 8.91
C ILE A 82 -15.46 2.67 8.92
N LEU A 83 -15.66 1.48 9.50
CA LEU A 83 -16.97 0.83 9.63
C LEU A 83 -17.94 1.69 10.45
N HIS A 84 -17.47 2.36 11.50
CA HIS A 84 -18.28 3.28 12.29
C HIS A 84 -18.72 4.51 11.48
N LYS A 85 -17.81 5.07 10.67
CA LYS A 85 -18.06 6.27 9.86
C LYS A 85 -19.08 6.06 8.74
N TYR A 86 -19.00 4.93 8.02
CA TYR A 86 -19.83 4.66 6.84
C TYR A 86 -20.96 3.67 7.11
N GLY A 87 -20.98 3.08 8.30
CA GLY A 87 -21.94 2.08 8.73
C GLY A 87 -21.48 0.66 8.39
N LYS A 88 -21.39 -0.19 9.42
CA LYS A 88 -20.90 -1.58 9.32
C LYS A 88 -21.67 -2.43 8.30
N LYS A 89 -22.95 -2.15 8.05
CA LYS A 89 -23.78 -2.88 7.08
C LYS A 89 -23.51 -2.47 5.62
N ASN A 90 -22.90 -1.31 5.41
CA ASN A 90 -22.67 -0.75 4.08
C ASN A 90 -21.25 -1.01 3.58
N MET A 91 -20.40 -1.61 4.41
CA MET A 91 -19.00 -1.84 4.11
C MET A 91 -18.58 -3.27 4.46
N TYR A 92 -17.73 -3.84 3.61
CA TYR A 92 -17.06 -5.10 3.88
C TYR A 92 -15.67 -5.10 3.26
N ASP A 93 -14.75 -5.79 3.92
CA ASP A 93 -13.34 -5.84 3.53
C ASP A 93 -13.18 -6.79 2.32
N LEU A 94 -12.47 -6.33 1.30
CA LEU A 94 -12.26 -7.09 0.06
C LEU A 94 -10.82 -7.58 -0.07
N PHE A 95 -9.88 -6.74 0.35
CA PHE A 95 -8.45 -6.97 0.16
C PHE A 95 -7.69 -6.41 1.34
N ARG A 96 -6.68 -7.15 1.77
CA ARG A 96 -5.74 -6.73 2.80
C ARG A 96 -4.41 -7.44 2.58
N LYS A 97 -3.34 -6.67 2.38
CA LYS A 97 -1.99 -7.22 2.21
C LYS A 97 -0.95 -6.34 2.91
N PRO A 98 0.13 -6.96 3.43
CA PRO A 98 1.27 -6.21 3.95
C PRO A 98 1.97 -5.48 2.82
N ILE A 99 2.34 -4.22 3.05
CA ILE A 99 3.00 -3.29 2.13
C ILE A 99 4.11 -2.51 2.85
N PHE A 100 5.06 -2.00 2.07
CA PHE A 100 6.16 -1.22 2.62
C PHE A 100 5.72 0.20 2.98
N SER A 101 4.97 0.86 2.10
CA SER A 101 4.49 2.23 2.26
C SER A 101 3.06 2.36 1.75
N GLY A 102 2.15 2.75 2.64
CA GLY A 102 0.72 2.89 2.38
C GLY A 102 0.43 4.13 1.57
N VAL A 103 1.18 5.20 1.82
CA VAL A 103 1.17 6.39 0.95
C VAL A 103 1.59 6.01 -0.47
N GLY A 104 2.67 5.23 -0.61
CA GLY A 104 3.17 4.76 -1.91
C GLY A 104 2.16 3.90 -2.65
N MET A 105 1.67 2.83 -2.01
CA MET A 105 0.68 1.92 -2.60
C MET A 105 -0.61 2.66 -2.96
N ARG A 106 -1.09 3.55 -2.08
CA ARG A 106 -2.25 4.39 -2.36
C ARG A 106 -2.04 5.29 -3.59
N SER A 107 -0.85 5.89 -3.75
CA SER A 107 -0.57 6.70 -4.95
C SER A 107 -0.68 5.85 -6.22
N ILE A 108 -0.01 4.69 -6.23
CA ILE A 108 -0.01 3.77 -7.38
C ILE A 108 -1.44 3.38 -7.79
N VAL A 109 -2.27 3.01 -6.81
CA VAL A 109 -3.68 2.64 -7.05
C VAL A 109 -4.46 3.84 -7.57
N LYS A 110 -4.31 5.01 -6.95
CA LYS A 110 -4.99 6.23 -7.37
C LYS A 110 -4.64 6.62 -8.81
N ASP A 111 -3.36 6.60 -9.15
CA ASP A 111 -2.86 6.99 -10.46
C ASP A 111 -3.40 6.05 -11.55
N HIS A 112 -3.43 4.74 -11.26
CA HIS A 112 -4.02 3.75 -12.16
C HIS A 112 -5.50 4.01 -12.43
N PHE A 113 -6.33 4.14 -11.38
CA PHE A 113 -7.77 4.33 -11.57
C PHE A 113 -8.12 5.72 -12.11
N ALA A 114 -7.36 6.76 -11.76
CA ALA A 114 -7.51 8.08 -12.35
C ALA A 114 -7.29 8.04 -13.87
N ALA A 115 -6.30 7.29 -14.35
CA ALA A 115 -6.06 7.09 -15.79
C ALA A 115 -7.21 6.36 -16.50
N LEU A 116 -8.04 5.61 -15.77
CA LEU A 116 -9.28 4.99 -16.28
C LEU A 116 -10.49 5.93 -16.23
N ASN A 117 -10.29 7.22 -15.98
CA ASN A 117 -11.34 8.24 -15.78
C ASN A 117 -12.26 7.95 -14.58
N TRP A 118 -11.76 7.28 -13.56
CA TRP A 118 -12.52 7.10 -12.31
C TRP A 118 -12.50 8.38 -11.48
N TYR A 119 -13.54 8.56 -10.68
CA TYR A 119 -13.53 9.59 -9.65
C TYR A 119 -12.66 9.10 -8.48
N VAL A 120 -11.51 9.75 -8.30
CA VAL A 120 -10.55 9.40 -7.27
C VAL A 120 -10.36 10.59 -6.33
N LYS A 121 -10.95 10.54 -5.13
CA LYS A 121 -10.83 11.62 -4.13
C LYS A 121 -10.52 11.06 -2.75
N GLY A 122 -9.44 11.55 -2.15
CA GLY A 122 -9.00 11.07 -0.85
C GLY A 122 -8.75 9.56 -0.89
N ASN A 123 -9.52 8.81 -0.11
CA ASN A 123 -9.45 7.35 -0.03
C ASN A 123 -10.54 6.64 -0.84
N ILE A 124 -11.35 7.40 -1.58
CA ILE A 124 -12.47 6.88 -2.35
C ILE A 124 -12.05 6.67 -3.80
N LEU A 125 -12.37 5.48 -4.31
CA LEU A 125 -12.39 5.14 -5.73
C LEU A 125 -13.84 4.96 -6.14
N GLU A 126 -14.28 5.69 -7.15
CA GLU A 126 -15.63 5.54 -7.70
C GLU A 126 -15.55 5.37 -9.20
N ALA A 127 -16.17 4.28 -9.64
CA ALA A 127 -16.28 3.91 -11.04
C ALA A 127 -17.33 4.76 -11.78
N PRO A 128 -17.13 5.03 -13.08
CA PRO A 128 -18.17 5.61 -13.93
C PRO A 128 -19.46 4.74 -13.94
N PRO A 129 -20.65 5.36 -14.13
CA PRO A 129 -21.95 4.66 -14.01
C PRO A 129 -22.10 3.41 -14.89
N ASP A 130 -21.53 3.42 -16.09
CA ASP A 130 -21.67 2.33 -17.08
C ASP A 130 -20.44 1.40 -17.14
N ASN A 131 -19.56 1.44 -16.15
CA ASN A 131 -18.36 0.62 -16.18
C ASN A 131 -18.65 -0.86 -15.89
N SER A 132 -17.77 -1.74 -16.37
CA SER A 132 -17.88 -3.19 -16.19
C SER A 132 -17.16 -3.73 -14.96
N TYR A 133 -16.58 -2.87 -14.11
CA TYR A 133 -15.90 -3.29 -12.89
C TYR A 133 -16.90 -3.74 -11.84
N ASN A 134 -16.51 -4.79 -11.11
CA ASN A 134 -17.12 -5.28 -9.90
C ASN A 134 -16.00 -5.46 -8.86
N ASP A 135 -16.33 -5.88 -7.65
CA ASP A 135 -15.34 -6.08 -6.58
C ASP A 135 -14.19 -6.99 -7.04
N GLU A 136 -14.50 -8.09 -7.69
CA GLU A 136 -13.51 -9.05 -8.17
C GLU A 136 -12.51 -8.41 -9.15
N LYS A 137 -12.99 -7.69 -10.17
CA LYS A 137 -12.13 -7.00 -11.12
C LYS A 137 -11.28 -5.93 -10.45
N VAL A 138 -11.84 -5.16 -9.53
CA VAL A 138 -11.08 -4.15 -8.77
C VAL A 138 -9.98 -4.81 -7.97
N ILE A 139 -10.30 -5.90 -7.26
CA ILE A 139 -9.30 -6.60 -6.46
C ILE A 139 -8.22 -7.24 -7.32
N ASN A 140 -8.57 -7.84 -8.46
CA ASN A 140 -7.56 -8.40 -9.37
C ASN A 140 -6.62 -7.30 -9.88
N THR A 141 -7.14 -6.15 -10.32
CA THR A 141 -6.32 -5.01 -10.74
C THR A 141 -5.41 -4.51 -9.62
N ILE A 142 -5.94 -4.34 -8.40
CA ILE A 142 -5.14 -3.87 -7.25
C ILE A 142 -4.09 -4.91 -6.85
N ASN A 143 -4.40 -6.19 -6.94
CA ASN A 143 -3.48 -7.28 -6.67
C ASN A 143 -2.33 -7.32 -7.70
N ASP A 144 -2.63 -7.05 -8.97
CA ASP A 144 -1.60 -6.93 -10.01
C ASP A 144 -0.67 -5.73 -9.75
N LEU A 145 -1.23 -4.57 -9.38
CA LEU A 145 -0.45 -3.40 -8.97
C LEU A 145 0.42 -3.69 -7.75
N TYR A 146 -0.13 -4.42 -6.77
CA TYR A 146 0.59 -4.83 -5.58
C TYR A 146 1.80 -5.72 -5.90
N TYR A 147 1.63 -6.71 -6.78
CA TYR A 147 2.73 -7.58 -7.20
C TYR A 147 3.75 -6.85 -8.08
N ALA A 148 3.32 -5.92 -8.92
CA ALA A 148 4.22 -5.07 -9.71
C ALA A 148 5.12 -4.23 -8.80
N GLU A 149 4.55 -3.59 -7.77
CA GLU A 149 5.32 -2.80 -6.81
C GLU A 149 6.27 -3.68 -5.98
N ARG A 150 5.80 -4.84 -5.52
CA ARG A 150 6.67 -5.82 -4.83
C ARG A 150 7.86 -6.25 -5.69
N ARG A 151 7.61 -6.53 -6.97
CA ARG A 151 8.66 -6.92 -7.92
C ARG A 151 9.67 -5.80 -8.09
N ARG A 152 9.20 -4.55 -8.27
CA ARG A 152 10.05 -3.36 -8.36
C ARG A 152 10.96 -3.21 -7.13
N LEU A 153 10.40 -3.35 -5.93
CA LEU A 153 11.16 -3.23 -4.69
C LEU A 153 12.17 -4.37 -4.48
N CYS A 154 11.80 -5.65 -4.70
CA CYS A 154 12.79 -6.75 -4.62
C CYS A 154 13.90 -6.53 -5.70
N SER A 155 13.59 -6.02 -6.90
CA SER A 155 14.58 -5.72 -7.95
C SER A 155 15.55 -4.59 -7.59
N PHE A 156 15.07 -3.49 -7.02
CA PHE A 156 15.91 -2.37 -6.56
C PHE A 156 16.95 -2.83 -5.53
N LEU A 157 16.55 -3.71 -4.61
CA LEU A 157 17.44 -4.24 -3.59
C LEU A 157 18.47 -5.23 -4.13
N MET A 158 18.13 -6.04 -5.14
CA MET A 158 19.13 -6.91 -5.79
C MET A 158 20.27 -6.10 -6.43
N ILE A 159 19.97 -4.90 -6.94
CA ILE A 159 20.97 -3.99 -7.48
C ILE A 159 21.85 -3.46 -6.33
N ILE A 160 21.24 -2.93 -5.27
CA ILE A 160 21.97 -2.41 -4.10
C ILE A 160 22.83 -3.49 -3.43
N SER A 161 22.32 -4.72 -3.27
CA SER A 161 23.08 -5.80 -2.64
C SER A 161 24.30 -6.20 -3.47
N ARG A 162 24.19 -6.17 -4.81
CA ARG A 162 25.32 -6.43 -5.72
C ARG A 162 26.37 -5.32 -5.69
N GLU A 163 25.95 -4.09 -5.46
CA GLU A 163 26.88 -2.95 -5.30
C GLU A 163 27.60 -2.97 -3.95
N ARG A 164 26.90 -3.35 -2.86
CA ARG A 164 27.52 -3.45 -1.51
C ARG A 164 28.37 -4.70 -1.31
N TYR A 165 28.03 -5.81 -1.97
CA TYR A 165 28.75 -7.08 -1.90
C TYR A 165 28.98 -7.60 -3.33
N PRO A 166 30.00 -7.08 -4.04
CA PRO A 166 30.33 -7.59 -5.36
C PRO A 166 30.68 -9.08 -5.26
N PRO A 167 30.29 -9.91 -6.25
CA PRO A 167 30.69 -11.31 -6.26
C PRO A 167 32.21 -11.37 -6.23
N VAL A 168 32.76 -12.07 -5.24
CA VAL A 168 34.18 -12.38 -5.19
C VAL A 168 34.46 -13.28 -6.38
N CYS A 169 35.16 -12.77 -7.39
CA CYS A 169 35.64 -13.59 -8.49
C CYS A 169 36.60 -14.64 -7.91
N THR A 170 36.17 -15.89 -7.84
CA THR A 170 37.01 -17.08 -7.60
C THR A 170 37.59 -17.59 -8.90
#